data_AF-A0A952N3I7-F1
#
_entry.id   AF-A0A952N3I7-F1
#
_cell.length_a   1.000
_cell.length_b   1.000
_cell.length_c   1.000
_cell.angle_alpha   90.00
_cell.angle_beta   90.00
_cell.angle_gamma   90.00
#
_symmetry.space_group_name_H-M   'P 1'
#
loop_
_entity.id
_entity.type
_entity.pdbx_description
1 polymer ?
#
loop_
_entity_poly.entity_id
_entity_poly.type
_entity_poly.pdbx_seq_one_letter_code
_entity_poly.pdbx_strand_id
1 'polypeptide(L)'
;MVIHKNFQDFVLFLYIYMAHADGEFHDDEKKIILEKMKKLYPADADFDKKFLEALHLYDDFDKKQLRTLFQDTFNHFSSVKFPVKYKVFTDMYDIINADGKVDESETKAMEALKEIIDMSN
;
A
#
# COMPACT_ATOMS: atom_id res chain seq x y z
N MET A 1 -2.84 -16.63 -1.48
CA MET A 1 -3.67 -16.12 -0.38
C MET A 1 -4.10 -14.70 -0.69
N VAL A 2 -5.39 -14.39 -0.53
CA VAL A 2 -5.95 -13.05 -0.75
C VAL A 2 -6.84 -12.74 0.45
N ILE A 3 -6.60 -11.61 1.11
CA ILE A 3 -7.34 -11.20 2.33
C ILE A 3 -8.19 -9.94 2.10
N HIS A 4 -7.98 -9.24 0.99
CA HIS A 4 -8.66 -7.99 0.66
C HIS A 4 -9.92 -8.24 -0.15
N LYS A 5 -11.03 -7.60 0.22
CA LYS A 5 -12.34 -7.77 -0.43
C LYS A 5 -12.41 -7.06 -1.78
N ASN A 6 -11.69 -5.95 -1.94
CA ASN A 6 -11.63 -5.16 -3.16
C ASN A 6 -10.20 -4.62 -3.35
N PHE A 7 -9.92 -4.08 -4.54
CA PHE A 7 -8.60 -3.58 -4.89
C PHE A 7 -8.23 -2.34 -4.05
N GLN A 8 -9.20 -1.50 -3.67
CA GLN A 8 -8.96 -0.33 -2.84
C GLN A 8 -8.41 -0.70 -1.46
N ASP A 9 -9.00 -1.69 -0.80
CA ASP A 9 -8.54 -2.17 0.51
C ASP A 9 -7.13 -2.75 0.42
N PHE A 10 -6.80 -3.39 -0.70
CA PHE A 10 -5.42 -3.81 -0.98
C PHE A 10 -4.47 -2.62 -1.17
N VAL A 11 -4.88 -1.59 -1.91
CA VAL A 11 -4.08 -0.36 -2.09
C VAL A 11 -3.81 0.34 -0.76
N LEU A 12 -4.81 0.42 0.12
CA LEU A 12 -4.63 0.99 1.46
C LEU A 12 -3.64 0.15 2.28
N PHE A 13 -3.72 -1.17 2.21
CA PHE A 13 -2.77 -2.06 2.88
C PHE A 13 -1.33 -1.83 2.38
N LEU A 14 -1.14 -1.63 1.07
CA LEU A 14 0.16 -1.29 0.49
C LEU A 14 0.70 0.05 0.99
N TYR A 15 -0.16 1.06 1.13
CA TYR A 15 0.22 2.35 1.68
C TYR A 15 0.73 2.24 3.12
N ILE A 16 0.05 1.44 3.95
CA ILE A 16 0.47 1.19 5.34
C ILE A 16 1.77 0.40 5.40
N TYR A 17 1.92 -0.63 4.57
CA TYR A 17 3.16 -1.38 4.45
C TYR A 17 4.35 -0.47 4.12
N MET A 18 4.16 0.44 3.15
CA MET A 18 5.24 1.33 2.72
C MET A 18 5.63 2.33 3.79
N ALA A 19 4.66 2.92 4.48
CA ALA A 19 4.94 3.83 5.58
C ALA A 19 5.48 3.14 6.84
N HIS A 20 5.62 1.81 6.87
CA HIS A 20 6.31 1.08 7.93
C HIS A 20 7.61 0.44 7.42
N ALA A 21 8.07 0.80 6.22
CA ALA A 21 9.21 0.14 5.60
C ALA A 21 10.54 0.45 6.31
N ASP A 22 10.66 1.63 6.93
CA ASP A 22 11.78 2.03 7.78
C ASP A 22 11.64 1.55 9.24
N GLY A 23 10.48 1.02 9.62
CA GLY A 23 10.17 0.51 10.95
C GLY A 23 9.56 1.55 11.90
N GLU A 24 9.40 2.79 11.46
CA GLU A 24 8.62 3.82 12.14
C GLU A 24 7.39 4.17 11.29
N PHE A 25 6.42 4.90 11.84
CA PHE A 25 5.27 5.38 11.08
C PHE A 25 5.12 6.87 11.38
N HIS A 26 5.51 7.70 10.43
CA HIS A 26 5.61 9.14 10.64
C HIS A 26 4.25 9.83 10.43
N ASP A 27 4.02 10.90 11.19
CA ASP A 27 2.78 11.67 11.10
C ASP A 27 2.58 12.31 9.70
N ASP A 28 3.66 12.60 8.97
CA ASP A 28 3.59 13.17 7.64
C ASP A 28 3.16 12.12 6.59
N GLU A 29 3.66 10.90 6.68
CA GLU A 29 3.21 9.78 5.86
C GLU A 29 1.72 9.50 6.09
N LYS A 30 1.30 9.50 7.37
CA LYS A 30 -0.10 9.36 7.74
C LYS A 30 -0.99 10.41 7.08
N LYS A 31 -0.57 11.69 7.08
CA LYS A 31 -1.33 12.76 6.40
C LYS A 31 -1.48 12.49 4.91
N ILE A 32 -0.40 12.07 4.25
CA ILE A 32 -0.44 11.75 2.81
C ILE A 32 -1.36 10.55 2.54
N ILE A 33 -1.31 9.51 3.37
CA ILE A 33 -2.19 8.35 3.27
C ILE A 33 -3.66 8.78 3.39
N LEU A 34 -4.00 9.59 4.40
CA LEU A 34 -5.37 10.08 4.60
C LEU A 34 -5.87 10.92 3.41
N GLU A 35 -5.01 11.76 2.81
CA GLU A 35 -5.36 12.49 1.58
C GLU A 35 -5.59 11.56 0.38
N LYS A 36 -4.78 10.50 0.25
CA LYS A 36 -4.96 9.49 -0.80
C LYS A 36 -6.22 8.65 -0.56
N MET A 37 -6.58 8.36 0.70
CA MET A 37 -7.80 7.65 1.06
C MET A 37 -9.08 8.36 0.60
N LYS A 38 -9.12 9.70 0.68
CA LYS A 38 -10.25 10.50 0.15
C LYS A 38 -10.50 10.24 -1.34
N LYS A 39 -9.43 10.03 -2.11
CA LYS A 39 -9.50 9.71 -3.54
C LYS A 39 -9.80 8.23 -3.80
N LEU A 40 -9.33 7.36 -2.90
CA LEU A 40 -9.49 5.91 -2.99
C LEU A 40 -10.94 5.48 -2.65
N TYR A 41 -11.56 6.17 -1.69
CA TYR A 41 -12.92 5.92 -1.21
C TYR A 41 -13.79 7.19 -1.26
N PRO A 42 -14.10 7.75 -2.45
CA PRO A 42 -14.79 9.04 -2.57
C PRO A 42 -16.22 9.04 -2.02
N ALA A 43 -16.81 7.86 -1.79
CA ALA A 43 -18.16 7.69 -1.28
C ALA A 43 -18.23 7.24 0.18
N ASP A 44 -17.09 6.95 0.82
CA ASP A 44 -17.05 6.59 2.25
C ASP A 44 -16.98 7.85 3.11
N ALA A 45 -17.67 7.80 4.25
CA ALA A 45 -17.68 8.89 5.23
C ALA A 45 -16.71 8.66 6.40
N ASP A 46 -16.23 7.43 6.60
CA ASP A 46 -15.44 7.02 7.77
C ASP A 46 -14.06 6.48 7.35
N PHE A 47 -13.18 7.41 6.98
CA PHE A 47 -11.81 7.11 6.58
C PHE A 47 -10.96 6.63 7.75
N ASP A 48 -11.17 7.17 8.95
CA ASP A 48 -10.39 6.83 10.14
C ASP A 48 -10.61 5.37 10.53
N LYS A 49 -11.86 4.90 10.50
CA LYS A 49 -12.16 3.49 10.75
C LYS A 49 -11.49 2.57 9.74
N LYS A 50 -11.56 2.89 8.44
CA LYS A 50 -10.89 2.09 7.39
C LYS A 50 -9.38 2.05 7.57
N PHE A 51 -8.80 3.19 7.95
CA PHE A 51 -7.36 3.29 8.22
C PHE A 51 -6.97 2.38 9.39
N LEU A 52 -7.70 2.45 10.51
CA LEU A 52 -7.45 1.61 11.68
C LEU A 52 -7.66 0.12 11.39
N GLU A 53 -8.69 -0.25 10.64
CA GLU A 53 -8.92 -1.62 10.21
C GLU A 53 -7.76 -2.16 9.36
N ALA A 54 -7.26 -1.36 8.42
CA ALA A 54 -6.12 -1.74 7.58
C ALA A 54 -4.81 -1.78 8.37
N LEU A 55 -4.63 -0.90 9.36
CA LEU A 55 -3.47 -0.89 10.25
C LEU A 55 -3.44 -2.15 11.12
N HIS A 56 -4.56 -2.48 11.78
CA HIS A 56 -4.66 -3.72 12.54
C HIS A 56 -4.47 -4.96 11.65
N LEU A 57 -5.05 -4.96 10.45
CA LEU A 57 -4.85 -6.05 9.49
C LEU A 57 -3.38 -6.19 9.12
N TYR A 58 -2.66 -5.07 8.94
CA TYR A 58 -1.22 -5.10 8.69
C TYR A 58 -0.49 -5.67 9.90
N ASP A 59 -0.70 -5.14 11.10
CA ASP A 59 0.00 -5.52 12.33
C ASP A 59 -0.18 -7.01 12.68
N ASP A 60 -1.39 -7.54 12.54
CA ASP A 60 -1.72 -8.94 12.80
C ASP A 60 -1.19 -9.89 11.71
N PHE A 61 -0.81 -9.37 10.55
CA PHE A 61 -0.39 -10.19 9.42
C PHE A 61 1.07 -10.67 9.54
N ASP A 62 1.30 -11.94 9.18
CA ASP A 62 2.64 -12.52 9.13
C ASP A 62 3.49 -11.83 8.06
N LYS A 63 4.44 -10.99 8.50
CA LYS A 63 5.31 -10.19 7.63
C LYS A 63 6.12 -11.04 6.65
N LYS A 64 6.39 -12.32 6.98
CA LYS A 64 7.09 -13.26 6.09
C LYS A 64 6.27 -13.63 4.84
N GLN A 65 4.95 -13.45 4.90
CA GLN A 65 4.02 -13.78 3.82
C GLN A 65 3.64 -12.57 2.96
N LEU A 66 4.13 -11.36 3.27
CA LEU A 66 3.73 -10.12 2.57
C LEU A 66 4.01 -10.21 1.06
N ARG A 67 5.19 -10.71 0.68
CA ARG A 67 5.55 -10.88 -0.72
C ARG A 67 4.56 -11.78 -1.47
N THR A 68 4.22 -12.93 -0.89
CA THR A 68 3.24 -13.86 -1.47
C THR A 68 1.84 -13.25 -1.50
N LEU A 69 1.42 -12.56 -0.44
CA LEU A 69 0.14 -11.85 -0.38
C LEU A 69 0.03 -10.83 -1.51
N PHE A 70 1.05 -10.01 -1.73
CA PHE A 70 1.04 -8.97 -2.76
C PHE A 70 0.92 -9.58 -4.15
N GLN A 71 1.76 -10.59 -4.45
CA GLN A 71 1.72 -11.30 -5.72
C GLN A 71 0.35 -11.93 -5.98
N ASP A 72 -0.17 -12.67 -5.01
CA ASP A 72 -1.47 -13.34 -5.14
C ASP A 72 -2.63 -12.35 -5.27
N THR A 73 -2.56 -11.21 -4.57
CA THR A 73 -3.60 -10.17 -4.64
C THR A 73 -3.56 -9.42 -5.97
N PHE A 74 -2.38 -9.08 -6.49
CA PHE A 74 -2.25 -8.48 -7.84
C PHE A 74 -2.73 -9.44 -8.94
N ASN A 75 -2.48 -10.74 -8.79
CA ASN A 75 -2.99 -11.78 -9.70
C ASN A 75 -4.51 -11.94 -9.60
N HIS A 76 -5.05 -11.91 -8.39
CA HIS A 76 -6.50 -11.95 -8.15
C HIS A 76 -7.22 -10.77 -8.83
N PHE A 77 -6.61 -9.58 -8.76
CA PHE A 77 -7.07 -8.37 -9.44
C PHE A 77 -6.39 -8.17 -10.80
N SER A 78 -6.13 -9.25 -11.56
CA SER A 78 -5.48 -9.19 -12.88
C SER A 78 -6.25 -8.37 -13.92
N SER A 79 -7.56 -8.21 -13.75
CA SER A 79 -8.39 -7.33 -14.60
C SER A 79 -8.12 -5.84 -14.40
N VAL A 80 -7.43 -5.46 -13.32
CA VAL A 80 -6.99 -4.08 -13.08
C VAL A 80 -5.87 -3.74 -14.06
N LYS A 81 -6.09 -2.70 -14.87
CA LYS A 81 -5.15 -2.29 -15.91
C LYS A 81 -3.82 -1.85 -15.31
N PHE A 82 -2.73 -2.13 -16.02
CA PHE A 82 -1.38 -1.73 -15.62
C PHE A 82 -1.23 -0.25 -15.21
N PRO A 83 -1.82 0.75 -15.89
CA PRO A 83 -1.71 2.14 -15.46
C PRO A 83 -2.29 2.40 -14.06
N VAL A 84 -3.28 1.63 -13.64
CA VAL A 84 -3.86 1.72 -12.29
C VAL A 84 -2.88 1.10 -11.28
N LYS A 85 -2.30 -0.06 -11.59
CA LYS A 85 -1.26 -0.69 -10.74
C LYS A 85 -0.03 0.21 -10.59
N TYR A 86 0.42 0.82 -11.69
CA TYR A 86 1.56 1.74 -11.69
C TYR A 86 1.26 3.04 -10.93
N LYS A 87 0.00 3.51 -10.93
CA LYS A 87 -0.39 4.64 -10.09
C LYS A 87 -0.23 4.33 -8.59
N VAL A 88 -0.53 3.11 -8.15
CA VAL A 88 -0.28 2.68 -6.76
C VAL A 88 1.21 2.80 -6.45
N PHE A 89 2.09 2.40 -7.38
CA PHE A 89 3.54 2.58 -7.24
C PHE A 89 3.92 4.05 -7.07
N THR A 90 3.42 4.95 -7.91
CA THR A 90 3.68 6.39 -7.74
C THR A 90 3.13 6.94 -6.42
N ASP A 91 1.97 6.46 -6.00
CA ASP A 91 1.36 6.89 -4.75
C ASP A 91 2.19 6.47 -3.54
N MET A 92 2.81 5.29 -3.57
CA MET A 92 3.70 4.80 -2.51
C MET A 92 4.99 5.62 -2.42
N TYR A 93 5.55 6.04 -3.55
CA TYR A 93 6.70 6.95 -3.56
C TYR A 93 6.37 8.28 -2.86
N ASP A 94 5.20 8.85 -3.15
CA ASP A 94 4.77 10.11 -2.50
C ASP A 94 4.61 9.97 -0.98
N ILE A 95 4.28 8.77 -0.48
CA ILE A 95 4.08 8.50 0.95
C ILE A 95 5.45 8.52 1.65
N ILE A 96 6.39 7.70 1.20
CA ILE A 96 7.72 7.61 1.84
C ILE A 96 8.51 8.91 1.70
N ASN A 97 8.34 9.64 0.59
CA ASN A 97 9.01 10.93 0.38
C ASN A 97 8.26 12.11 1.05
N ALA A 98 7.31 11.86 1.96
CA ALA A 98 6.50 12.91 2.57
C ALA A 98 7.33 13.89 3.42
N ASP A 99 8.38 13.39 4.08
CA ASP A 99 9.31 14.19 4.89
C ASP A 99 10.47 14.79 4.06
N GLY A 100 10.52 14.47 2.76
CA GLY A 100 11.55 14.90 1.82
C GLY A 100 12.83 14.05 1.84
N LYS A 101 12.82 12.90 2.51
CA LYS A 101 13.89 11.91 2.50
C LYS A 101 13.32 10.55 2.11
N VAL A 102 14.18 9.71 1.55
CA VAL A 102 13.84 8.32 1.27
C VAL A 102 15.03 7.48 1.68
N ASP A 103 14.81 6.57 2.62
CA ASP A 103 15.83 5.70 3.17
C ASP A 103 16.05 4.43 2.34
N GLU A 104 17.14 3.71 2.62
CA GLU A 104 17.52 2.50 1.87
C GLU A 104 16.47 1.38 2.03
N SER A 105 15.86 1.27 3.21
CA SER A 105 14.79 0.31 3.51
C SER A 105 13.54 0.55 2.65
N GLU A 106 13.12 1.82 2.53
CA GLU A 106 11.97 2.23 1.73
C GLU A 106 12.24 2.04 0.24
N THR A 107 13.46 2.36 -0.20
CA THR A 107 13.91 2.10 -1.57
C THR A 107 13.81 0.61 -1.90
N LYS A 108 14.28 -0.27 -1.02
CA LYS A 108 14.18 -1.73 -1.19
C LYS A 108 12.73 -2.21 -1.21
N ALA A 109 11.88 -1.66 -0.35
CA ALA A 109 10.45 -2.00 -0.31
C ALA A 109 9.74 -1.61 -1.62
N MET A 110 10.10 -0.45 -2.17
CA MET A 110 9.62 0.03 -3.47
C MET A 110 10.08 -0.85 -4.62
N GLU A 111 11.37 -1.22 -4.66
CA GLU A 111 11.91 -2.11 -5.70
C GLU A 111 11.22 -3.48 -5.68
N ALA A 112 11.04 -4.07 -4.50
CA ALA A 112 10.36 -5.34 -4.35
C ALA A 112 8.91 -5.29 -4.86
N LEU A 113 8.19 -4.19 -4.62
CA LEU A 113 6.83 -4.00 -5.13
C LEU A 113 6.79 -3.79 -6.65
N LYS A 114 7.75 -3.04 -7.19
CA LYS A 114 7.88 -2.85 -8.64
C LYS A 114 8.06 -4.18 -9.36
N GLU A 115 8.95 -5.03 -8.85
CA GLU A 115 9.16 -6.38 -9.39
C GLU A 115 7.86 -7.19 -9.43
N ILE A 116 7.06 -7.13 -8.35
CA ILE A 116 5.78 -7.86 -8.28
C ILE A 116 4.79 -7.33 -9.32
N ILE A 117 4.69 -6.00 -9.48
CA ILE A 117 3.79 -5.39 -10.48
C ILE A 117 4.21 -5.76 -11.90
N ASP A 118 5.51 -5.69 -12.19
CA ASP A 118 6.07 -5.99 -13.52
C ASP A 118 5.89 -7.48 -13.89
N MET A 119 5.99 -8.39 -12.90
CA MET A 119 5.71 -9.83 -13.09
C MET A 119 4.22 -10.15 -13.24
N SER A 120 3.33 -9.26 -12.80
CA SER A 120 1.88 -9.45 -12.81
C SER A 120 1.20 -8.74 -14.00
N ASN A 121 1.97 -8.35 -15.01
CA ASN A 121 1.54 -7.68 -16.24
C ASN A 121 1.56 -8.63 -17.45
#